data_AF-A0A378A912-F1
#
_entry.id   AF-A0A378A912-F1
#
_cell.length_a   1.000
_cell.length_b   1.000
_cell.length_c   1.000
_cell.angle_alpha   90.00
_cell.angle_beta   90.00
_cell.angle_gamma   90.00
#
_symmetry.space_group_name_H-M   'P 1'
#
loop_
_entity.id
_entity.type
_entity.pdbx_description
1 polymer ?
#
loop_
_entity_poly.entity_id
_entity_poly.type
_entity_poly.pdbx_seq_one_letter_code
_entity_poly.pdbx_strand_id
1 'polypeptide(L)'
;MRSQILAGIRQFMVGRGFMEVETPMMQVIPGGASARPFITHHNALDLDMYLRIAPELYLKRLVVGGFERVFEINRNFRNEGISVRHNPEFTMMELYMAYADYKDLIELTESLFRTLAQDILGNTEVPYGDQVFDFGKPFEKLTMREAIKKYRPETEMADLDNFDSAKAIAESIGIKVEKSWGLGRIVTEIFEEVAEAQPDPADLHHRIPGGSFSAGAP
;
A
#
# COMPACT_ATOMS: atom_id res chain seq x y z
N MET A 1 -10.41 -21.62 -0.32
CA MET A 1 -10.33 -20.23 -0.82
C MET A 1 -8.99 -19.55 -0.52
N ARG A 2 -8.68 -19.10 0.71
CA ARG A 2 -7.43 -18.36 1.01
C ARG A 2 -6.15 -19.05 0.49
N SER A 3 -5.98 -20.35 0.72
CA SER A 3 -4.80 -21.08 0.24
C SER A 3 -4.73 -21.16 -1.29
N GLN A 4 -5.88 -21.23 -1.98
CA GLN A 4 -5.95 -21.19 -3.45
C GLN A 4 -5.53 -19.81 -3.97
N ILE A 5 -5.96 -18.73 -3.31
CA ILE A 5 -5.52 -17.37 -3.65
C ILE A 5 -4.00 -17.24 -3.53
N LEU A 6 -3.41 -17.70 -2.42
CA LEU A 6 -1.95 -17.65 -2.24
C LEU A 6 -1.20 -18.51 -3.27
N ALA A 7 -1.73 -19.69 -3.61
CA ALA A 7 -1.16 -20.53 -4.67
C ALA A 7 -1.26 -19.86 -6.05
N GLY A 8 -2.42 -19.26 -6.36
CA GLY A 8 -2.66 -18.52 -7.60
C GLY A 8 -1.76 -17.30 -7.74
N ILE A 9 -1.57 -16.53 -6.67
CA ILE A 9 -0.61 -15.40 -6.65
C ILE A 9 0.79 -15.90 -7.00
N ARG A 10 1.27 -16.95 -6.33
CA ARG A 10 2.60 -17.50 -6.61
C ARG A 10 2.74 -17.95 -8.05
N GLN A 11 1.74 -18.68 -8.57
CA GLN A 11 1.74 -19.14 -9.96
C GLN A 11 1.75 -17.96 -10.94
N PHE A 12 0.93 -16.93 -10.68
CA PHE A 12 0.87 -15.71 -11.49
C PHE A 12 2.22 -14.98 -11.56
N MET A 13 2.89 -14.86 -10.41
CA MET A 13 4.18 -14.17 -10.29
C MET A 13 5.32 -14.96 -10.93
N VAL A 14 5.42 -16.26 -10.64
CA VAL A 14 6.40 -17.16 -11.25
C VAL A 14 6.23 -17.22 -12.76
N GLY A 15 4.99 -17.26 -13.26
CA GLY A 15 4.67 -17.20 -14.69
C GLY A 15 5.13 -15.91 -15.38
N ARG A 16 5.44 -14.85 -14.62
CA ARG A 16 5.98 -13.56 -15.10
C ARG A 16 7.48 -13.39 -14.80
N GLY A 17 8.15 -14.46 -14.39
CA GLY A 17 9.59 -14.48 -14.14
C GLY A 17 10.01 -13.82 -12.82
N PHE A 18 9.09 -13.67 -11.86
CA PHE A 18 9.45 -13.25 -10.51
C PHE A 18 9.98 -14.44 -9.69
N MET A 19 11.03 -14.20 -8.94
CA MET A 19 11.60 -15.15 -7.98
C MET A 19 11.03 -14.88 -6.57
N GLU A 20 10.46 -15.92 -5.94
CA GLU A 20 10.07 -15.83 -4.52
C GLU A 20 11.33 -15.86 -3.66
N VAL A 21 11.42 -14.94 -2.70
CA VAL A 21 12.56 -14.83 -1.78
C VAL A 21 12.08 -14.74 -0.34
N GLU A 22 12.98 -15.01 0.60
CA GLU A 22 12.73 -14.86 2.03
C GLU A 22 13.74 -13.89 2.63
N THR A 23 13.25 -12.83 3.28
CA THR A 23 14.10 -11.84 3.96
C THR A 23 13.93 -11.91 5.48
N PRO A 24 14.88 -11.38 6.28
CA PRO A 24 14.80 -11.47 7.73
C PRO A 24 13.52 -10.84 8.32
N MET A 25 12.85 -11.59 9.20
CA MET A 25 11.73 -11.11 10.03
C MET A 25 12.18 -10.23 11.19
N MET A 26 13.46 -10.31 11.51
CA MET A 26 14.10 -9.78 12.69
C MET A 26 15.21 -8.83 12.21
N GLN A 27 15.09 -7.54 12.52
CA GLN A 27 15.90 -6.47 11.96
C GLN A 27 16.52 -5.63 13.08
N VAL A 28 17.77 -5.19 12.90
CA VAL A 28 18.44 -4.28 13.86
C VAL A 28 17.88 -2.86 13.77
N ILE A 29 17.50 -2.44 12.57
CA ILE A 29 16.86 -1.15 12.31
C ILE A 29 15.56 -1.43 11.55
N PRO A 30 14.38 -1.16 12.13
CA PRO A 30 13.11 -1.32 11.44
C PRO A 30 12.96 -0.21 10.38
N GLY A 31 12.41 -0.55 9.21
CA GLY A 31 12.20 0.40 8.13
C GLY A 31 11.28 -0.15 7.04
N GLY A 32 11.10 0.62 5.97
CA GLY A 32 10.21 0.27 4.85
C GLY A 32 8.72 0.57 5.08
N ALA A 33 8.35 1.07 6.25
CA ALA A 33 7.02 1.58 6.55
C ALA A 33 7.08 2.58 7.70
N SER A 34 5.99 3.32 7.93
CA SER A 34 5.79 4.13 9.13
C SER A 34 4.81 3.40 10.06
N ALA A 35 5.34 2.69 11.06
CA ALA A 35 4.56 1.98 12.07
C ALA A 35 5.40 1.78 13.34
N ARG A 36 4.75 1.61 14.50
CA ARG A 36 5.46 1.27 15.74
C ARG A 36 5.90 -0.21 15.69
N PRO A 37 7.19 -0.56 15.83
CA PRO A 37 7.64 -1.95 15.78
C PRO A 37 7.44 -2.68 17.12
N PHE A 38 7.43 -4.02 17.07
CA PHE A 38 7.70 -4.83 18.26
C PHE A 38 9.21 -4.94 18.48
N ILE A 39 9.61 -4.89 19.75
CA ILE A 39 11.02 -4.98 20.17
C ILE A 39 11.22 -6.34 20.86
N THR A 40 12.35 -6.98 20.58
CA THR A 40 12.82 -8.20 21.21
C THR A 40 14.32 -8.10 21.48
N HIS A 41 14.89 -9.07 22.19
CA HIS A 41 16.29 -9.06 22.58
C HIS A 41 16.96 -10.40 22.25
N HIS A 42 18.08 -10.35 21.54
CA HIS A 42 18.85 -11.53 21.16
C HIS A 42 19.93 -11.82 22.21
N ASN A 43 19.61 -12.68 23.19
CA ASN A 43 20.44 -12.97 24.36
C ASN A 43 21.91 -13.27 24.08
N ALA A 44 22.24 -14.08 23.05
CA ALA A 44 23.62 -14.47 22.79
C ALA A 44 24.48 -13.35 22.17
N LEU A 45 23.84 -12.34 21.58
CA LEU A 45 24.51 -11.19 20.97
C LEU A 45 24.39 -9.94 21.84
N ASP A 46 23.65 -10.02 22.96
CA ASP A 46 23.30 -8.90 23.84
C ASP A 46 22.82 -7.68 23.03
N LEU A 47 21.86 -7.91 22.12
CA LEU A 47 21.44 -6.95 21.11
C LEU A 47 19.92 -6.87 21.01
N ASP A 48 19.39 -5.64 21.04
CA ASP A 48 17.99 -5.38 20.74
C ASP A 48 17.70 -5.49 19.25
N MET A 49 16.57 -6.11 18.95
CA MET A 49 16.11 -6.36 17.59
C MET A 49 14.62 -6.05 17.48
N TYR A 50 14.17 -5.87 16.24
CA TYR A 50 12.82 -5.47 15.93
C TYR A 50 12.17 -6.49 15.01
N LEU A 51 10.92 -6.84 15.28
CA LEU A 51 10.13 -7.55 14.27
C LEU A 51 9.82 -6.57 13.13
N ARG A 52 10.01 -7.03 11.89
CA ARG A 52 9.89 -6.16 10.72
C ARG A 52 8.48 -5.59 10.57
N ILE A 53 8.44 -4.31 10.23
CA ILE A 53 7.20 -3.61 9.81
C ILE A 53 6.98 -3.72 8.29
N ALA A 54 8.06 -3.94 7.53
CA ALA A 54 8.09 -4.23 6.10
C ALA A 54 9.44 -4.88 5.68
N PRO A 55 9.46 -5.75 4.64
CA PRO A 55 10.69 -6.25 4.02
C PRO A 55 11.34 -5.33 2.98
N GLU A 56 10.69 -4.24 2.54
CA GLU A 56 11.11 -3.32 1.47
C GLU A 56 12.63 -3.11 1.34
N LEU A 57 13.31 -2.69 2.41
CA LEU A 57 14.74 -2.34 2.34
C LEU A 57 15.64 -3.54 2.02
N TYR A 58 15.25 -4.75 2.41
CA TYR A 58 15.99 -5.97 2.07
C TYR A 58 15.72 -6.37 0.63
N LEU A 59 14.47 -6.28 0.18
CA LEU A 59 14.11 -6.60 -1.21
C LEU A 59 14.79 -5.65 -2.19
N LYS A 60 14.85 -4.35 -1.91
CA LYS A 60 15.61 -3.39 -2.73
C LYS A 60 17.11 -3.71 -2.80
N ARG A 61 17.72 -4.20 -1.71
CA ARG A 61 19.13 -4.67 -1.73
C ARG A 61 19.33 -5.87 -2.65
N LEU A 62 18.34 -6.77 -2.75
CA LEU A 62 18.39 -7.88 -3.71
C LEU A 62 18.35 -7.37 -5.16
N VAL A 63 17.53 -6.37 -5.46
CA VAL A 63 17.50 -5.71 -6.77
C VAL A 63 18.86 -5.08 -7.11
N VAL A 64 19.46 -4.35 -6.16
CA VAL A 64 20.84 -3.81 -6.32
C VAL A 64 21.85 -4.94 -6.54
N GLY A 65 21.66 -6.09 -5.89
CA GLY A 65 22.48 -7.29 -6.07
C GLY A 65 22.28 -8.04 -7.38
N GLY A 66 21.39 -7.57 -8.27
CA GLY A 66 21.13 -8.16 -9.59
C GLY A 66 19.88 -9.04 -9.69
N PHE A 67 19.08 -9.18 -8.62
CA PHE A 67 17.80 -9.88 -8.69
C PHE A 67 16.70 -8.92 -9.16
N GLU A 68 16.58 -8.77 -10.48
CA GLU A 68 15.73 -7.76 -11.13
C GLU A 68 14.22 -7.96 -10.92
N ARG A 69 13.76 -9.18 -10.59
CA ARG A 69 12.34 -9.49 -10.35
C ARG A 69 12.18 -10.39 -9.14
N VAL A 70 11.82 -9.82 -8.00
CA VAL A 70 11.65 -10.55 -6.73
C VAL A 70 10.29 -10.27 -6.11
N PHE A 71 9.76 -11.22 -5.36
CA PHE A 71 8.61 -11.01 -4.49
C PHE A 71 8.71 -11.82 -3.21
N GLU A 72 8.03 -11.37 -2.17
CA GLU A 72 7.95 -12.09 -0.89
C GLU A 72 6.50 -12.03 -0.37
N ILE A 73 5.98 -13.17 0.09
CA ILE A 73 4.67 -13.26 0.77
C ILE A 73 4.88 -13.77 2.18
N ASN A 74 5.02 -12.86 3.15
CA ASN A 74 5.24 -13.27 4.53
C ASN A 74 4.70 -12.22 5.55
N ARG A 75 5.02 -12.36 6.85
CA ARG A 75 4.42 -11.54 7.92
C ARG A 75 5.09 -10.18 8.06
N ASN A 76 4.27 -9.19 8.40
CA ASN A 76 4.68 -7.91 8.95
C ASN A 76 4.03 -7.75 10.33
N PHE A 77 4.72 -7.06 11.23
CA PHE A 77 4.31 -6.89 12.61
C PHE A 77 4.21 -5.40 12.94
N ARG A 78 3.07 -4.95 13.44
CA ARG A 78 2.84 -3.56 13.85
C ARG A 78 2.28 -3.53 15.26
N ASN A 79 3.02 -2.88 16.16
CA ASN A 79 2.67 -2.73 17.57
C ASN A 79 1.71 -1.54 17.75
N GLU A 80 0.54 -1.68 17.14
CA GLU A 80 -0.54 -0.70 17.10
C GLU A 80 -1.80 -1.27 17.78
N GLY A 81 -2.85 -0.45 17.88
CA GLY A 81 -4.12 -0.91 18.44
C GLY A 81 -4.79 -1.97 17.57
N ILE A 82 -5.49 -2.92 18.21
CA ILE A 82 -6.29 -3.93 17.51
C ILE A 82 -7.63 -3.32 17.10
N SER A 83 -8.08 -3.60 15.88
CA SER A 83 -9.42 -3.23 15.41
C SER A 83 -10.00 -4.32 14.52
N VAL A 84 -11.27 -4.17 14.10
CA VAL A 84 -11.90 -5.07 13.13
C VAL A 84 -11.20 -5.09 11.75
N ARG A 85 -10.36 -4.08 11.47
CA ARG A 85 -9.56 -3.96 10.24
C ARG A 85 -8.05 -4.19 10.47
N HIS A 86 -7.58 -4.21 11.72
CA HIS A 86 -6.16 -4.20 12.05
C HIS A 86 -5.80 -5.33 13.02
N ASN A 87 -4.96 -6.25 12.55
CA ASN A 87 -4.33 -7.28 13.37
C ASN A 87 -2.83 -6.95 13.51
N PRO A 88 -2.21 -7.12 14.71
CA PRO A 88 -0.82 -6.75 14.95
C PRO A 88 0.18 -7.56 14.12
N GLU A 89 -0.22 -8.71 13.59
CA GLU A 89 0.48 -9.44 12.56
C GLU A 89 -0.42 -9.62 11.32
N PHE A 90 0.12 -9.42 10.12
CA PHE A 90 -0.66 -9.61 8.90
C PHE A 90 0.18 -10.11 7.75
N THR A 91 -0.50 -10.61 6.72
CA THR A 91 0.12 -11.08 5.48
C THR A 91 0.22 -9.96 4.49
N MET A 92 1.42 -9.69 4.00
CA MET A 92 1.66 -8.76 2.91
C MET A 92 2.44 -9.49 1.81
N MET A 93 2.16 -9.10 0.57
CA MET A 93 2.99 -9.40 -0.57
C MET A 93 3.72 -8.10 -0.95
N GLU A 94 5.04 -8.16 -1.04
CA GLU A 94 5.84 -7.12 -1.68
C GLU A 94 6.50 -7.70 -2.94
N LEU A 95 6.62 -6.88 -3.98
CA LEU A 95 7.27 -7.25 -5.24
C LEU A 95 8.10 -6.09 -5.76
N TYR A 96 9.21 -6.42 -6.44
CA TYR A 96 10.07 -5.44 -7.10
C TYR A 96 10.40 -5.92 -8.51
N MET A 97 10.30 -5.01 -9.47
CA MET A 97 10.64 -5.21 -10.86
C MET A 97 11.56 -4.06 -11.30
N ALA A 98 12.81 -4.36 -11.64
CA ALA A 98 13.73 -3.38 -12.21
C ALA A 98 13.25 -2.91 -13.58
N TYR A 99 13.59 -1.67 -13.94
CA TYR A 99 13.22 -1.04 -15.21
C TYR A 99 11.70 -0.90 -15.43
N ALA A 100 10.92 -0.87 -14.35
CA ALA A 100 9.49 -0.63 -14.36
C ALA A 100 9.16 0.64 -13.58
N ASP A 101 8.09 1.33 -13.97
CA ASP A 101 7.51 2.43 -13.21
C ASP A 101 6.17 2.01 -12.56
N TYR A 102 5.52 2.95 -11.87
CA TYR A 102 4.28 2.67 -11.15
C TYR A 102 3.12 2.26 -12.09
N LYS A 103 3.15 2.63 -13.37
CA LYS A 103 2.10 2.27 -14.34
C LYS A 103 2.16 0.80 -14.69
N ASP A 104 3.37 0.24 -14.82
CA ASP A 104 3.57 -1.19 -14.98
C ASP A 104 3.00 -1.97 -13.78
N LEU A 105 3.18 -1.42 -12.57
CA LEU A 105 2.66 -2.02 -11.34
C LEU A 105 1.13 -1.93 -11.22
N ILE A 106 0.51 -0.85 -11.73
CA ILE A 106 -0.95 -0.74 -11.85
C ILE A 106 -1.48 -1.84 -12.76
N GLU A 107 -0.91 -2.00 -13.96
CA GLU A 107 -1.35 -3.03 -14.91
C GLU A 107 -1.15 -4.45 -14.36
N LEU A 108 -0.02 -4.71 -13.70
CA LEU A 108 0.25 -5.99 -13.04
C LEU A 108 -0.79 -6.29 -11.94
N THR A 109 -1.18 -5.28 -11.17
CA THR A 109 -2.17 -5.41 -10.10
C THR A 109 -3.57 -5.69 -10.67
N GLU A 110 -4.01 -4.93 -11.67
CA GLU A 110 -5.29 -5.18 -12.35
C GLU A 110 -5.35 -6.61 -12.92
N SER A 111 -4.27 -7.02 -13.61
CA SER A 111 -4.18 -8.38 -14.16
C SER A 111 -4.21 -9.44 -13.08
N LEU A 112 -3.56 -9.23 -11.93
CA LEU A 112 -3.55 -10.18 -10.82
C LEU A 112 -4.97 -10.42 -10.29
N PHE A 113 -5.71 -9.35 -9.97
CA PHE A 113 -7.08 -9.48 -9.45
C PHE A 113 -8.01 -10.14 -10.47
N ARG A 114 -7.97 -9.72 -11.73
CA ARG A 114 -8.78 -10.30 -12.81
C ARG A 114 -8.51 -11.79 -12.98
N THR A 115 -7.23 -12.17 -13.01
CA THR A 115 -6.84 -13.58 -13.15
C THR A 115 -7.30 -14.41 -11.95
N LEU A 116 -7.06 -13.94 -10.71
CA LEU A 116 -7.48 -14.69 -9.52
C LEU A 116 -8.99 -14.83 -9.40
N ALA A 117 -9.75 -13.78 -9.70
CA ALA A 117 -11.21 -13.83 -9.69
C ALA A 117 -11.71 -14.87 -10.72
N GLN A 118 -11.20 -14.80 -11.96
CA GLN A 118 -11.58 -15.72 -13.01
C GLN A 118 -11.17 -17.17 -12.71
N ASP A 119 -9.94 -17.41 -12.26
CA ASP A 119 -9.40 -18.76 -12.06
C ASP A 119 -9.98 -19.47 -10.84
N ILE A 120 -10.26 -18.71 -9.77
CA ILE A 120 -10.67 -19.28 -8.48
C ILE A 120 -12.18 -19.24 -8.30
N LEU A 121 -12.84 -18.17 -8.75
CA LEU A 121 -14.29 -17.97 -8.59
C LEU A 121 -15.07 -18.25 -9.89
N GLY A 122 -14.40 -18.38 -11.03
CA GLY A 122 -15.03 -18.61 -12.33
C GLY A 122 -15.71 -17.37 -12.92
N ASN A 123 -15.64 -16.22 -12.24
CA ASN A 123 -16.29 -14.97 -12.63
C ASN A 123 -15.42 -13.77 -12.22
N THR A 124 -15.47 -12.70 -13.00
CA THR A 124 -14.83 -11.42 -12.65
C THR A 124 -15.74 -10.49 -11.84
N GLU A 125 -17.05 -10.74 -11.83
CA GLU A 125 -18.00 -10.06 -10.95
C GLU A 125 -18.09 -10.78 -9.59
N VAL A 126 -17.61 -10.12 -8.54
CA VAL A 126 -17.47 -10.69 -7.19
C VAL A 126 -18.31 -9.89 -6.19
N PRO A 127 -19.35 -10.48 -5.59
CA PRO A 127 -20.14 -9.82 -4.56
C PRO A 127 -19.36 -9.71 -3.25
N TYR A 128 -19.48 -8.55 -2.59
CA TYR A 128 -18.88 -8.27 -1.29
C TYR A 128 -19.75 -7.28 -0.49
N GLY A 129 -20.35 -7.77 0.59
CA GLY A 129 -21.38 -7.00 1.31
C GLY A 129 -22.56 -6.69 0.38
N ASP A 130 -22.97 -5.44 0.32
CA ASP A 130 -24.05 -4.95 -0.55
C ASP A 130 -23.57 -4.54 -1.96
N GLN A 131 -22.30 -4.81 -2.29
CA GLN A 131 -21.65 -4.34 -3.51
C GLN A 131 -21.21 -5.50 -4.41
N VAL A 132 -20.98 -5.21 -5.69
CA VAL A 132 -20.40 -6.14 -6.65
C VAL A 132 -19.18 -5.48 -7.30
N PHE A 133 -18.02 -6.10 -7.15
CA PHE A 133 -16.78 -5.67 -7.79
C PHE A 133 -16.61 -6.38 -9.12
N ASP A 134 -16.43 -5.62 -10.21
CA ASP A 134 -16.17 -6.17 -11.54
C ASP A 134 -14.68 -6.04 -11.91
N PHE A 135 -13.92 -7.09 -11.65
CA PHE A 135 -12.49 -7.18 -11.97
C PHE A 135 -12.22 -7.34 -13.48
N GLY A 136 -13.26 -7.49 -14.30
CA GLY A 136 -13.14 -7.56 -15.76
C GLY A 136 -12.90 -6.18 -16.37
N LYS A 137 -13.31 -5.12 -15.67
CA LYS A 137 -13.10 -3.72 -16.10
C LYS A 137 -11.72 -3.20 -15.69
N PRO A 138 -11.19 -2.19 -16.40
CA PRO A 138 -10.05 -1.42 -15.91
C PRO A 138 -10.38 -0.75 -14.58
N PHE A 139 -9.39 -0.61 -13.70
CA PHE A 139 -9.57 0.13 -12.45
C PHE A 139 -9.62 1.63 -12.77
N GLU A 140 -10.42 2.39 -12.03
CA GLU A 140 -10.44 3.85 -12.10
C GLU A 140 -9.04 4.37 -11.69
N LYS A 141 -8.64 5.51 -12.24
CA LYS A 141 -7.31 6.09 -11.97
C LYS A 141 -7.52 7.55 -11.67
N LEU A 142 -7.44 7.89 -10.38
CA LEU A 142 -7.54 9.26 -9.90
C LEU A 142 -6.24 9.63 -9.22
N THR A 143 -5.74 10.83 -9.51
CA THR A 143 -4.76 11.46 -8.63
C THR A 143 -5.42 11.81 -7.30
N MET A 144 -4.60 11.96 -6.25
CA MET A 144 -5.07 12.37 -4.93
C MET A 144 -5.93 13.65 -4.99
N ARG A 145 -5.54 14.61 -5.84
CA ARG A 145 -6.26 15.88 -5.99
C ARG A 145 -7.57 15.73 -6.74
N GLU A 146 -7.61 14.93 -7.80
CA GLU A 146 -8.86 14.61 -8.51
C GLU A 146 -9.85 13.91 -7.58
N ALA A 147 -9.38 13.00 -6.73
CA ALA A 147 -10.21 12.35 -5.73
C ALA A 147 -10.77 13.35 -4.70
N ILE A 148 -9.94 14.26 -4.16
CA ILE A 148 -10.42 15.34 -3.28
C ILE A 148 -11.50 16.17 -4.00
N LYS A 149 -11.27 16.58 -5.25
CA LYS A 149 -12.24 17.38 -6.01
C LYS A 149 -13.53 16.61 -6.33
N LYS A 150 -13.44 15.30 -6.61
CA LYS A 150 -14.60 14.43 -6.88
C LYS A 150 -15.52 14.32 -5.66
N TYR A 151 -14.94 14.10 -4.48
CA TYR A 151 -15.70 13.86 -3.25
C TYR A 151 -15.96 15.12 -2.42
N ARG A 152 -15.28 16.23 -2.73
CA ARG A 152 -15.55 17.57 -2.18
C ARG A 152 -15.55 18.64 -3.29
N PRO A 153 -16.62 18.70 -4.11
CA PRO A 153 -16.68 19.52 -5.32
C PRO A 153 -16.46 21.02 -5.12
N GLU A 154 -16.72 21.54 -3.93
CA GLU A 154 -16.50 22.94 -3.56
C GLU A 154 -15.01 23.29 -3.31
N THR A 155 -14.11 22.31 -3.29
CA THR A 155 -12.68 22.55 -3.10
C THR A 155 -12.06 23.16 -4.34
N GLU A 156 -11.44 24.33 -4.25
CA GLU A 156 -10.66 24.88 -5.36
C GLU A 156 -9.27 24.23 -5.40
N MET A 157 -8.86 23.76 -6.59
CA MET A 157 -7.61 23.00 -6.73
C MET A 157 -6.37 23.84 -6.38
N ALA A 158 -6.44 25.15 -6.62
CA ALA A 158 -5.40 26.10 -6.25
C ALA A 158 -5.19 26.18 -4.74
N ASP A 159 -6.22 25.91 -3.93
CA ASP A 159 -6.10 25.92 -2.47
C ASP A 159 -5.24 24.76 -1.97
N LEU A 160 -5.15 23.66 -2.73
CA LEU A 160 -4.29 22.51 -2.43
C LEU A 160 -2.81 22.74 -2.81
N ASP A 161 -2.51 23.85 -3.52
CA ASP A 161 -1.14 24.25 -3.90
C ASP A 161 -0.49 25.21 -2.90
N ASN A 162 -1.26 25.75 -1.95
CA ASN A 162 -0.79 26.70 -0.97
C ASN A 162 -0.99 26.16 0.46
N PHE A 163 0.02 26.37 1.31
CA PHE A 163 0.05 25.83 2.67
C PHE A 163 -1.09 26.38 3.54
N ASP A 164 -1.31 27.70 3.52
CA ASP A 164 -2.27 28.35 4.40
C ASP A 164 -3.70 28.00 4.00
N SER A 165 -4.00 27.97 2.71
CA SER A 165 -5.32 27.56 2.19
C SER A 165 -5.58 26.07 2.41
N ALA A 166 -4.61 25.19 2.16
CA ALA A 166 -4.77 23.75 2.41
C ALA A 166 -4.97 23.49 3.91
N LYS A 167 -4.22 24.19 4.76
CA LYS A 167 -4.41 24.11 6.22
C LYS A 167 -5.82 24.54 6.62
N ALA A 168 -6.33 25.64 6.07
CA ALA A 168 -7.69 26.11 6.35
C ALA A 168 -8.76 25.08 5.92
N ILE A 169 -8.56 24.42 4.76
CA ILE A 169 -9.44 23.32 4.33
C ILE A 169 -9.39 22.17 5.34
N ALA A 170 -8.19 21.70 5.71
CA ALA A 170 -8.02 20.60 6.64
C ALA A 170 -8.71 20.89 8.00
N GLU A 171 -8.47 22.08 8.56
CA GLU A 171 -9.11 22.49 9.82
C GLU A 171 -10.65 22.60 9.68
N SER A 172 -11.16 23.03 8.52
CA SER A 172 -12.61 23.14 8.28
C SER A 172 -13.34 21.80 8.26
N ILE A 173 -12.62 20.71 7.97
CA ILE A 173 -13.15 19.32 7.98
C ILE A 173 -12.74 18.54 9.23
N GLY A 174 -12.22 19.23 10.26
CA GLY A 174 -11.94 18.64 11.57
C GLY A 174 -10.55 17.99 11.71
N ILE A 175 -9.67 18.13 10.72
CA ILE A 175 -8.30 17.62 10.80
C ILE A 175 -7.46 18.57 11.66
N LYS A 176 -6.80 18.01 12.68
CA LYS A 176 -5.86 18.75 13.52
C LYS A 176 -4.48 18.77 12.86
N VAL A 177 -4.12 19.91 12.26
CA VAL A 177 -2.82 20.07 11.61
C VAL A 177 -1.70 20.25 12.64
N GLU A 178 -0.73 19.33 12.63
CA GLU A 178 0.43 19.38 13.52
C GLU A 178 1.52 20.33 12.99
N LYS A 179 2.29 20.94 13.90
CA LYS A 179 3.29 21.97 13.54
C LYS A 179 4.40 21.46 12.62
N SER A 180 4.66 20.16 12.61
CA SER A 180 5.69 19.52 11.78
C SER A 180 5.22 19.20 10.36
N TRP A 181 3.94 19.37 10.06
CA TRP A 181 3.38 19.00 8.76
C TRP A 181 3.75 20.02 7.69
N GLY A 182 4.20 19.52 6.55
CA GLY A 182 4.28 20.29 5.30
C GLY A 182 3.00 20.16 4.47
N LEU A 183 2.92 20.93 3.38
CA LEU A 183 1.77 20.94 2.47
C LEU A 183 1.36 19.53 2.01
N GLY A 184 2.31 18.70 1.59
CA GLY A 184 2.01 17.34 1.10
C GLY A 184 1.34 16.46 2.15
N ARG A 185 1.72 16.58 3.44
CA ARG A 185 1.06 15.83 4.52
C ARG A 185 -0.36 16.33 4.73
N ILE A 186 -0.58 17.65 4.71
CA ILE A 186 -1.91 18.25 4.84
C ILE A 186 -2.83 17.76 3.71
N VAL A 187 -2.37 17.79 2.45
CA VAL A 187 -3.15 17.31 1.30
C VAL A 187 -3.46 15.81 1.41
N THR A 188 -2.51 15.01 1.91
CA THR A 188 -2.72 13.58 2.16
C THR A 188 -3.83 13.36 3.19
N GLU A 189 -3.81 14.10 4.29
CA GLU A 189 -4.82 13.99 5.36
C GLU A 189 -6.21 14.45 4.88
N ILE A 190 -6.28 15.51 4.07
CA ILE A 190 -7.53 15.92 3.42
C ILE A 190 -8.06 14.79 2.55
N PHE A 191 -7.20 14.13 1.78
CA PHE A 191 -7.60 12.99 0.96
C PHE A 191 -8.08 11.78 1.79
N GLU A 192 -7.39 11.45 2.88
CA GLU A 192 -7.79 10.38 3.80
C GLU A 192 -9.20 10.64 4.36
N GLU A 193 -9.46 11.86 4.85
CA GLU A 193 -10.76 12.22 5.43
C GLU A 193 -11.89 12.30 4.37
N VAL A 194 -11.63 13.00 3.26
CA VAL A 194 -12.67 13.32 2.27
C VAL A 194 -12.99 12.14 1.37
N ALA A 195 -11.94 11.49 0.86
CA ALA A 195 -12.09 10.46 -0.14
C ALA A 195 -12.07 9.06 0.51
N GLU A 196 -11.21 8.76 1.51
CA GLU A 196 -11.02 7.35 1.98
C GLU A 196 -12.18 6.83 2.79
N ALA A 197 -12.89 7.73 3.46
CA ALA A 197 -14.10 7.41 4.18
C ALA A 197 -15.28 7.07 3.25
N GLN A 198 -15.20 7.33 1.94
CA GLN A 198 -16.32 7.12 1.02
C GLN A 198 -16.49 5.63 0.67
N PRO A 199 -17.69 5.07 0.83
CA PRO A 199 -17.98 3.65 0.60
C PRO A 199 -18.18 3.29 -0.89
N ASP A 200 -17.68 4.09 -1.83
CA ASP A 200 -18.03 3.94 -3.26
C ASP A 200 -17.48 2.59 -3.83
N PRO A 201 -18.31 1.79 -4.55
CA PRO A 201 -17.93 0.51 -5.16
C PRO A 201 -16.72 0.52 -6.10
N ALA A 202 -16.22 1.69 -6.47
CA ALA A 202 -15.00 1.88 -7.23
C ALA A 202 -13.86 2.50 -6.40
N ASP A 203 -13.75 2.28 -5.08
CA ASP A 203 -12.73 3.00 -4.27
C ASP A 203 -11.78 2.12 -3.43
N LEU A 204 -12.19 0.91 -3.03
CA LEU A 204 -11.32 -0.01 -2.26
C LEU A 204 -10.10 -0.53 -3.05
N HIS A 205 -10.09 -0.36 -4.38
CA HIS A 205 -8.99 -0.76 -5.28
C HIS A 205 -8.10 0.40 -5.76
N HIS A 206 -8.37 1.65 -5.33
CA HIS A 206 -8.03 2.83 -6.13
C HIS A 206 -6.96 3.75 -5.56
N ARG A 207 -6.24 3.28 -4.54
CA ARG A 207 -5.28 4.10 -3.82
C ARG A 207 -3.95 3.38 -3.83
N ILE A 208 -3.08 3.78 -4.75
CA ILE A 208 -1.65 3.71 -4.51
C ILE A 208 -1.29 5.07 -3.91
N PRO A 209 -1.18 5.22 -2.58
CA PRO A 209 -0.65 6.45 -2.02
C PRO A 209 0.77 6.60 -2.55
N GLY A 210 1.04 7.72 -3.23
CA GLY A 210 2.41 8.20 -3.43
C GLY A 210 2.98 8.63 -2.07
N GLY A 211 3.31 7.65 -1.22
CA GLY A 211 3.87 7.88 0.10
C GLY A 211 5.40 7.78 0.08
N SER A 212 6.07 8.87 0.48
CA SER A 212 7.44 9.11 0.98
C SER A 212 8.68 8.38 0.43
N PHE A 213 8.56 7.34 -0.39
CA PHE A 213 9.68 6.65 -1.05
C PHE A 213 9.49 6.53 -2.57
N SER A 214 8.66 7.40 -3.15
CA SER A 214 8.59 7.60 -4.60
C SER A 214 9.81 8.41 -5.09
N ALA A 215 10.67 7.73 -5.86
CA ALA A 215 11.76 8.26 -6.69
C ALA A 215 12.77 9.20 -5.99
N GLY A 216 13.75 8.61 -5.31
CA GLY A 216 14.99 9.25 -4.90
C GLY A 216 16.18 8.34 -5.19
N ALA A 217 16.46 8.08 -6.47
CA ALA A 217 17.74 7.61 -6.97
C ALA A 217 17.95 8.30 -8.33
N PRO A 218 19.17 8.81 -8.62
CA PRO A 218 19.45 9.75 -9.70
C PRO A 218 19.06 9.24 -11.10
#